data_AF-H3AFL3-F1
#
_entry.id   AF-H3AFL3-F1
#
_cell.length_a   1.000
_cell.length_b   1.000
_cell.length_c   1.000
_cell.angle_alpha   90.00
_cell.angle_beta   90.00
_cell.angle_gamma   90.00
#
_symmetry.space_group_name_H-M   'P 1'
#
loop_
_entity.id
_entity.type
_entity.pdbx_description
1 polymer ?
#
loop_
_entity_poly.entity_id
_entity_poly.type
_entity_poly.pdbx_seq_one_letter_code
_entity_poly.pdbx_strand_id
1 'polypeptide(L)'
;MEEQGVNQAEHMGTIEAHTVAQQVQQVHVATYTEHSMLSGDEDSPSSPEDNSYDDSDILNSTGTDEVTAHLAAAGPVGMAAAAAVATGKKRKRPHVFESNPSIRKRQQTRLLRKLRTTLDEYTTRVGQ
;
A
#
# COMPACT_ATOMS: atom_id res chain seq x y z
N MET A 1 -17.63 -6.47 -78.66
CA MET A 1 -17.65 -6.79 -77.22
C MET A 1 -17.57 -5.46 -76.48
N GLU A 2 -18.73 -5.03 -75.94
CA GLU A 2 -18.90 -4.30 -74.66
C GLU A 2 -18.35 -2.86 -74.58
N GLU A 3 -19.18 -1.82 -74.76
CA GLU A 3 -20.07 -1.12 -73.78
C GLU A 3 -19.27 -0.33 -72.71
N GLN A 4 -19.34 1.01 -72.73
CA GLN A 4 -20.02 1.86 -71.73
C GLN A 4 -19.55 1.60 -70.29
N GLY A 5 -18.93 2.53 -69.57
CA GLY A 5 -19.42 3.87 -69.25
C GLY A 5 -19.43 4.01 -67.72
N VAL A 6 -19.21 5.23 -67.25
CA VAL A 6 -19.57 5.79 -65.93
C VAL A 6 -19.07 5.12 -64.64
N ASN A 7 -18.31 5.95 -63.90
CA ASN A 7 -18.23 6.01 -62.45
C ASN A 7 -19.51 5.49 -61.77
N GLN A 8 -19.39 4.40 -61.02
CA GLN A 8 -20.37 4.08 -59.97
C GLN A 8 -19.98 4.85 -58.72
N ALA A 9 -20.69 5.95 -58.55
CA ALA A 9 -20.85 6.63 -57.28
C ALA A 9 -21.83 5.84 -56.38
N GLU A 10 -21.69 6.05 -55.08
CA GLU A 10 -22.73 5.92 -54.06
C GLU A 10 -23.16 4.51 -53.58
N HIS A 11 -22.60 4.09 -52.45
CA HIS A 11 -23.49 3.80 -51.33
C HIS A 11 -22.89 4.23 -49.98
N MET A 12 -23.71 5.01 -49.28
CA MET A 12 -23.48 5.65 -48.00
C MET A 12 -23.11 4.67 -46.89
N GLY A 13 -22.22 5.12 -46.02
CA GLY A 13 -21.91 4.43 -44.77
C GLY A 13 -21.06 5.29 -43.85
N THR A 14 -21.48 6.54 -43.62
CA THR A 14 -21.11 7.30 -42.42
C THR A 14 -21.57 6.48 -41.20
N ILE A 15 -20.75 5.53 -40.75
CA ILE A 15 -20.89 4.93 -39.42
C ILE A 15 -20.08 5.79 -38.47
N GLU A 16 -20.66 6.97 -38.26
CA GLU A 16 -20.89 7.56 -36.95
C GLU A 16 -19.80 7.34 -35.90
N ALA A 17 -18.87 8.30 -35.90
CA ALA A 17 -18.16 8.80 -34.72
C ALA A 17 -19.11 9.35 -33.61
N HIS A 18 -20.39 8.97 -33.60
CA HIS A 18 -21.43 9.44 -32.68
C HIS A 18 -21.73 8.48 -31.54
N THR A 19 -21.20 7.24 -31.52
CA THR A 19 -21.45 6.31 -30.40
C THR A 19 -20.49 6.46 -29.22
N VAL A 20 -19.33 7.11 -29.38
CA VAL A 20 -18.39 7.36 -28.27
C VAL A 20 -18.68 8.69 -27.57
N ALA A 21 -19.38 9.62 -28.23
CA ALA A 21 -19.69 10.95 -27.68
C ALA A 21 -20.99 11.00 -26.85
N GLN A 22 -21.85 9.98 -26.95
CA GLN A 22 -23.18 9.98 -26.29
C GLN A 22 -23.23 9.12 -25.00
N GLN A 23 -22.07 8.78 -24.42
CA GLN A 23 -21.98 8.23 -23.06
C GLN A 23 -21.33 9.23 -22.08
N VAL A 24 -21.41 10.53 -22.40
CA VAL A 24 -20.93 11.63 -21.55
C VAL A 24 -22.00 12.71 -21.46
N GLN A 25 -23.23 12.37 -21.06
CA GLN A 25 -24.14 13.35 -20.49
C GLN A 25 -25.25 12.66 -19.70
N GLN A 26 -25.54 13.21 -18.51
CA GLN A 26 -26.58 12.88 -17.51
C GLN A 26 -26.03 12.07 -16.32
N VAL A 27 -25.37 12.70 -15.33
CA VAL A 27 -25.87 13.66 -14.33
C VAL A 27 -26.85 13.02 -13.35
N HIS A 28 -26.40 12.77 -12.12
CA HIS A 28 -27.04 13.12 -10.83
C HIS A 28 -25.90 13.13 -9.79
N VAL A 29 -25.34 14.30 -9.44
CA VAL A 29 -25.78 15.17 -8.33
C VAL A 29 -25.51 14.53 -6.94
N ALA A 30 -24.49 15.10 -6.30
CA ALA A 30 -24.40 15.42 -4.87
C ALA A 30 -24.65 14.31 -3.82
N THR A 31 -23.56 13.74 -3.32
CA THR A 31 -23.33 13.73 -1.86
C THR A 31 -21.91 14.18 -1.60
N TYR A 32 -21.75 15.49 -1.40
CA TYR A 32 -20.62 16.03 -0.67
C TYR A 32 -20.82 15.56 0.77
N THR A 33 -20.22 14.43 1.12
CA THR A 33 -19.99 14.14 2.53
C THR A 33 -18.87 15.07 2.97
N GLU A 34 -19.29 16.26 3.42
CA GLU A 34 -18.56 17.10 4.35
C GLU A 34 -18.04 16.22 5.49
N HIS A 35 -16.80 15.75 5.38
CA HIS A 35 -16.01 15.35 6.54
C HIS A 35 -15.26 16.58 7.06
N SER A 36 -16.05 17.60 7.45
CA SER A 36 -15.65 18.52 8.49
C SER A 36 -16.06 17.88 9.80
N MET A 37 -15.12 17.29 10.52
CA MET A 37 -15.17 17.12 11.97
C MET A 37 -13.78 16.73 12.50
N LEU A 38 -13.17 17.69 13.19
CA LEU A 38 -12.34 17.53 14.38
C LEU A 38 -10.86 17.16 14.16
N SER A 39 -10.04 18.22 14.22
CA SER A 39 -8.72 18.17 14.85
C SER A 39 -8.87 17.71 16.30
N GLY A 40 -8.68 16.42 16.54
CA GLY A 40 -8.36 15.90 17.87
C GLY A 40 -6.85 15.96 18.04
N ASP A 41 -6.38 17.02 18.67
CA ASP A 41 -5.07 17.04 19.32
C ASP A 41 -5.18 16.11 20.55
N GLU A 42 -5.18 14.81 20.28
CA GLU A 42 -4.98 13.80 21.31
C GLU A 42 -3.48 13.51 21.29
N ASP A 43 -2.73 14.34 22.03
CA ASP A 43 -1.47 13.93 22.64
C ASP A 43 -1.79 12.74 23.54
N SER A 44 -1.96 11.58 22.90
CA SER A 44 -2.09 10.32 23.59
C SER A 44 -0.71 10.08 24.17
N PRO A 45 -0.51 10.20 25.50
CA PRO A 45 0.75 9.82 26.07
C PRO A 45 0.96 8.36 25.67
N SER A 46 1.99 8.10 24.87
CA SER A 46 2.54 6.77 24.70
C SER A 46 3.16 6.34 26.03
N SER A 47 2.36 6.25 27.08
CA SER A 47 2.66 5.46 28.25
C SER A 47 2.67 4.02 27.77
N PRO A 48 3.77 3.27 27.95
CA PRO A 48 3.68 1.82 27.97
C PRO A 48 2.90 1.46 29.23
N GLU A 49 1.57 1.59 29.18
CA GLU A 49 0.67 1.01 30.16
C GLU A 49 0.86 -0.50 30.05
N ASP A 50 1.61 -1.02 31.01
CA ASP A 50 1.65 -2.40 31.48
C ASP A 50 1.18 -3.44 30.44
N ASN A 51 2.00 -3.64 29.39
CA ASN A 51 2.00 -4.96 28.76
C ASN A 51 2.61 -5.88 29.80
N SER A 52 1.79 -6.36 30.76
CA SER A 52 2.11 -7.54 31.54
C SER A 52 2.60 -8.56 30.54
N TYR A 53 3.90 -8.77 30.55
CA TYR A 53 4.60 -9.56 29.55
C TYR A 53 3.92 -10.94 29.51
N ASP A 54 3.33 -11.30 28.36
CA ASP A 54 2.57 -12.53 28.23
C ASP A 54 3.53 -13.72 28.13
N ASP A 55 3.87 -14.31 29.28
CA ASP A 55 4.73 -15.49 29.40
C ASP A 55 4.18 -16.73 28.68
N SER A 56 2.92 -16.69 28.24
CA SER A 56 2.29 -17.79 27.50
C SER A 56 3.05 -18.14 26.23
N ASP A 57 3.62 -17.14 25.53
CA ASP A 57 4.42 -17.36 24.33
C ASP A 57 5.73 -18.11 24.63
N ILE A 58 6.37 -17.82 25.76
CA ILE A 58 7.58 -18.53 26.21
C ILE A 58 7.22 -19.98 26.55
N LEU A 59 6.18 -20.18 27.38
CA LEU A 59 5.78 -21.51 27.81
C LEU A 59 5.37 -22.38 26.62
N ASN A 60 4.65 -21.81 25.65
CA ASN A 60 4.26 -22.52 24.44
C ASN A 60 5.49 -22.83 23.55
N SER A 61 6.47 -21.93 23.46
CA SER A 61 7.69 -22.16 22.67
C SER A 61 8.53 -23.33 23.21
N THR A 62 8.67 -23.46 24.54
CA THR A 62 9.41 -24.58 25.15
C THR A 62 8.79 -25.95 24.88
N GLY A 63 7.48 -26.02 24.61
CA GLY A 63 6.81 -27.25 24.21
C GLY A 63 6.95 -27.59 22.72
N THR A 64 7.36 -26.63 21.89
CA THR A 64 7.42 -26.78 20.42
C THR A 64 8.83 -26.89 19.87
N ASP A 65 9.83 -26.35 20.57
CA ASP A 65 11.23 -26.36 20.17
C ASP A 65 12.14 -26.90 21.28
N GLU A 66 12.73 -28.07 21.05
CA GLU A 66 13.62 -28.75 21.98
C GLU A 66 14.87 -27.91 22.31
N VAL A 67 15.37 -27.11 21.37
CA VAL A 67 16.55 -26.25 21.60
C VAL A 67 16.21 -25.13 22.58
N THR A 68 15.06 -24.49 22.40
CA THR A 68 14.55 -23.45 23.30
C THR A 68 14.30 -23.99 24.71
N ALA A 69 13.81 -25.23 24.86
CA ALA A 69 13.63 -25.88 26.17
C ALA A 69 14.95 -26.11 26.91
N HIS A 70 15.99 -26.57 26.22
CA HIS A 70 17.32 -26.76 26.82
C HIS A 70 17.94 -25.43 27.24
N LEU A 71 17.71 -24.37 26.47
CA LEU A 71 18.14 -23.02 26.85
C LEU A 71 17.43 -22.56 28.12
N ALA A 72 16.11 -22.72 28.23
CA ALA A 72 15.36 -22.36 29.44
C ALA A 72 15.87 -23.11 30.69
N ALA A 73 16.28 -24.38 30.55
CA ALA A 73 16.84 -25.18 31.64
C ALA A 73 18.26 -24.77 32.07
N ALA A 74 18.99 -23.99 31.27
CA ALA A 74 20.37 -23.59 31.54
C ALA A 74 20.50 -22.43 32.57
N GLY A 75 19.41 -22.05 33.22
CA GLY A 75 19.37 -21.00 34.25
C GLY A 75 19.01 -19.61 33.71
N PRO A 76 19.23 -18.52 34.47
CA PRO A 76 18.70 -17.19 34.14
C PRO A 76 19.13 -16.65 32.78
N VAL A 77 20.39 -16.88 32.38
CA VAL A 77 20.91 -16.48 31.07
C VAL A 77 20.23 -17.27 29.95
N GLY A 78 20.00 -18.57 30.19
CA GLY A 78 19.33 -19.46 29.27
C GLY A 78 17.84 -19.14 29.11
N MET A 79 17.15 -18.77 30.19
CA MET A 79 15.78 -18.24 30.17
C MET A 79 15.68 -16.96 29.34
N ALA A 80 16.61 -16.01 29.51
CA ALA A 80 16.66 -14.79 28.70
C ALA A 80 16.92 -15.10 27.22
N ALA A 81 17.79 -16.07 26.92
CA ALA A 81 18.05 -16.52 25.56
C ALA A 81 16.82 -17.21 24.93
N ALA A 82 16.17 -18.11 25.67
CA ALA A 82 14.94 -18.77 25.25
C ALA A 82 13.83 -17.75 24.97
N ALA A 83 13.66 -16.75 25.84
CA ALA A 83 12.73 -15.65 25.63
C ALA A 83 13.05 -14.84 24.35
N ALA A 84 14.32 -14.57 24.06
CA ALA A 84 14.72 -13.87 22.83
C ALA A 84 14.41 -14.68 21.56
N VAL A 85 14.57 -16.01 21.61
CA VAL A 85 14.21 -16.91 20.51
C VAL A 85 12.67 -16.97 20.34
N ALA A 86 11.93 -17.08 21.44
CA ALA A 86 10.47 -17.13 21.44
C ALA A 86 9.82 -15.81 20.97
N THR A 87 10.37 -14.67 21.41
CA THR A 87 9.88 -13.32 21.06
C THR A 87 10.45 -12.76 19.77
N GLY A 88 11.43 -13.44 19.16
CA GLY A 88 12.00 -13.12 17.86
C GLY A 88 10.96 -13.27 16.76
N LYS A 89 10.02 -12.32 16.66
CA LYS A 89 8.93 -12.29 15.68
C LYS A 89 9.50 -12.27 14.27
N LYS A 90 9.74 -13.46 13.70
CA LYS A 90 9.99 -13.65 12.28
C LYS A 90 8.73 -13.17 11.57
N ARG A 91 8.82 -12.01 10.88
CA ARG A 91 7.70 -11.48 10.10
C ARG A 91 7.12 -12.61 9.25
N LYS A 92 5.78 -12.78 9.27
CA LYS A 92 5.08 -13.83 8.51
C LYS A 92 5.42 -13.84 7.02
N ARG A 93 5.93 -12.71 6.48
CA ARG A 93 6.50 -12.62 5.14
C ARG A 93 7.88 -11.95 5.21
N PRO A 94 8.91 -12.50 4.55
CA PRO A 94 10.19 -11.81 4.46
C PRO A 94 10.02 -10.47 3.75
N HIS A 95 10.82 -9.47 4.12
CA HIS A 95 10.94 -8.27 3.31
C HIS A 95 11.66 -8.63 2.02
N VAL A 96 10.96 -8.52 0.89
CA VAL A 96 11.50 -8.81 -0.44
C VAL A 96 11.39 -7.55 -1.27
N PHE A 97 12.42 -7.25 -2.06
CA PHE A 97 12.36 -6.18 -3.04
C PHE A 97 11.35 -6.51 -4.15
N GLU A 98 10.77 -5.47 -4.76
CA GLU A 98 9.90 -5.65 -5.91
C GLU A 98 10.69 -6.19 -7.11
N SER A 99 10.58 -7.50 -7.41
CA SER A 99 11.31 -8.15 -8.50
C SER A 99 10.89 -7.63 -9.89
N ASN A 100 9.68 -7.11 -10.05
CA ASN A 100 9.23 -6.60 -11.34
C ASN A 100 9.87 -5.23 -11.65
N PRO A 101 10.67 -5.10 -12.73
CA PRO A 101 11.37 -3.86 -13.05
C PRO A 101 10.41 -2.71 -13.36
N SER A 102 9.25 -2.98 -13.95
CA SER A 102 8.26 -1.96 -14.30
C SER A 102 7.60 -1.36 -13.05
N ILE A 103 7.25 -2.22 -12.07
CA ILE A 103 6.62 -1.81 -10.82
C ILE A 103 7.62 -1.03 -9.98
N ARG A 104 8.85 -1.55 -9.83
CA ARG A 104 9.93 -0.87 -9.11
C ARG A 104 10.19 0.53 -9.67
N LYS A 105 10.32 0.66 -11.00
CA LYS A 105 10.51 1.96 -11.66
C LYS A 105 9.33 2.90 -11.43
N ARG A 106 8.11 2.40 -11.52
CA ARG A 106 6.90 3.21 -11.25
C ARG A 106 6.84 3.70 -9.81
N GLN A 107 7.14 2.85 -8.83
CA GLN A 107 7.19 3.20 -7.41
C GLN A 107 8.25 4.29 -7.16
N GLN A 108 9.48 4.10 -7.67
CA GLN A 108 10.56 5.07 -7.56
C GLN A 108 10.16 6.44 -8.14
N THR A 109 9.62 6.48 -9.34
CA THR A 109 9.20 7.75 -9.97
C THR A 109 8.11 8.44 -9.16
N ARG A 110 7.13 7.70 -8.65
CA ARG A 110 6.07 8.28 -7.81
C ARG A 110 6.65 8.84 -6.50
N LEU A 111 7.55 8.11 -5.85
CA LEU A 111 8.18 8.54 -4.62
C LEU A 111 9.02 9.81 -4.83
N LEU A 112 9.86 9.83 -5.88
CA LEU A 112 10.67 11.00 -6.22
C LEU A 112 9.83 12.22 -6.58
N ARG A 113 8.70 12.03 -7.28
CA ARG A 113 7.78 13.13 -7.57
C ARG A 113 7.18 13.72 -6.28
N LYS A 114 6.73 12.86 -5.35
CA LYS A 114 6.22 13.31 -4.05
C LYS A 114 7.29 14.08 -3.27
N LEU A 115 8.51 13.54 -3.22
CA LEU A 115 9.62 14.18 -2.51
C LEU A 115 9.94 15.56 -3.08
N ARG A 116 10.04 15.68 -4.41
CA ARG A 116 10.25 16.97 -5.08
C ARG A 116 9.16 17.97 -4.73
N THR A 117 7.89 17.57 -4.78
CA THR A 117 6.77 18.44 -4.38
C THR A 117 6.91 18.92 -2.93
N THR A 118 7.28 18.04 -2.00
CA THR A 118 7.50 18.43 -0.60
C THR A 118 8.69 19.39 -0.45
N LEU A 119 9.78 19.16 -1.19
CA LEU A 119 10.94 20.05 -1.17
C LEU A 119 10.60 21.42 -1.77
N ASP A 120 9.90 21.46 -2.89
CA ASP A 120 9.44 22.70 -3.52
C ASP A 120 8.54 23.47 -2.57
N GLU A 121 7.60 22.80 -1.89
CA GLU A 121 6.74 23.43 -0.89
C GLU A 121 7.54 24.04 0.27
N TYR A 122 8.48 23.29 0.84
CA TYR A 122 9.31 23.77 1.95
C TYR A 122 10.18 24.96 1.53
N THR A 123 10.87 24.85 0.39
CA THR A 123 11.79 25.89 -0.09
C THR A 123 11.09 27.15 -0.59
N THR A 124 9.86 27.05 -1.11
CA THR A 124 9.14 28.21 -1.68
C THR A 124 8.14 28.85 -0.72
N ARG A 125 7.57 28.12 0.23
CA ARG A 125 6.54 28.64 1.16
C ARG A 125 7.03 28.86 2.59
N VAL A 126 8.02 28.10 3.06
CA VAL A 126 8.51 28.19 4.45
C VAL A 126 9.82 28.98 4.55
N GLY A 127 10.63 29.01 3.49
CA GLY A 127 11.91 29.72 3.44
C GLY A 127 11.83 31.22 3.08
N GLN A 128 10.65 31.84 3.14
CA GLN A 128 10.43 33.28 2.91
C GLN A 128 10.31 34.03 4.23
#